data_AF-A0A3N2CU70-F1
#
_entry.id   AF-A0A3N2CU70-F1
#
_cell.length_a   1.000
_cell.length_b   1.000
_cell.length_c   1.000
_cell.angle_alpha   90.00
_cell.angle_beta   90.00
_cell.angle_gamma   90.00
#
_symmetry.space_group_name_H-M   'P 1'
#
loop_
_entity.id
_entity.type
_entity.pdbx_description
1 polymer ?
#
loop_
_entity_poly.entity_id
_entity_poly.type
_entity_poly.pdbx_seq_one_letter_code
_entity_poly.pdbx_strand_id
1 'polypeptide(L)'
;MVTVEPQRSVVLEGENVPLVRIERVEGSTLSETVPVGTRRSDDLTMTLDGQPVRLAPAGGRLSRRSYRIDITHAGSRYRLQPNSFSGSRLTRDGRPLGELFWLDDHRFAEWEQRADLRPSDAALGYALAASFGTGAQPFWMTALDLVAAGTPG
;
A
#
# COMPACT_ATOMS: atom_id res chain seq x y z
N MET A 1 -0.09 9.64 10.47
CA MET A 1 -1.26 10.02 9.66
C MET A 1 -1.07 9.54 8.24
N VAL A 2 -2.07 8.86 7.68
CA VAL A 2 -2.11 8.50 6.26
C VAL A 2 -3.12 9.44 5.59
N THR A 3 -2.69 10.20 4.61
CA THR A 3 -3.55 10.97 3.70
C THR A 3 -3.65 10.22 2.38
N VAL A 4 -4.88 9.96 1.94
CA VAL A 4 -5.14 9.32 0.66
C VAL A 4 -5.93 10.28 -0.20
N GLU A 5 -5.36 10.67 -1.34
CA GLU A 5 -6.09 11.29 -2.44
C GLU A 5 -6.45 10.17 -3.41
N PRO A 6 -7.73 9.72 -3.42
CA PRO A 6 -8.14 8.59 -4.23
C PRO A 6 -7.68 8.76 -5.67
N GLN A 7 -7.09 7.69 -6.23
CA GLN A 7 -6.69 7.61 -7.63
C GLN A 7 -5.60 8.62 -8.05
N ARG A 8 -4.95 9.27 -7.09
CA ARG A 8 -3.90 10.28 -7.34
C ARG A 8 -2.67 10.03 -6.51
N SER A 9 -2.79 10.07 -5.19
CA SER A 9 -1.64 10.04 -4.30
C SER A 9 -1.95 9.44 -2.94
N VAL A 10 -0.91 8.89 -2.31
CA VAL A 10 -0.91 8.48 -0.91
C VAL A 10 0.29 9.11 -0.25
N VAL A 11 0.05 9.82 0.84
CA VAL A 11 1.08 10.42 1.67
C VAL A 11 0.97 9.85 3.09
N LEU A 12 2.06 9.30 3.60
CA LEU A 12 2.16 8.88 4.99
C LEU A 12 3.18 9.78 5.70
N GLU A 13 2.75 10.40 6.79
CA GLU A 13 3.59 11.23 7.64
C GLU A 13 3.33 10.87 9.10
N GLY A 14 4.35 10.97 9.96
CA GLY A 14 4.15 10.81 11.39
C GLY A 14 5.41 11.18 12.15
N GLU A 15 5.25 11.50 13.43
CA GLU A 15 6.34 11.99 14.27
C GLU A 15 7.56 11.06 14.31
N ASN A 16 7.32 9.74 14.31
CA ASN A 16 8.34 8.71 14.47
C ASN A 16 8.47 7.80 13.24
N VAL A 17 7.95 8.21 12.08
CA VAL A 17 8.04 7.43 10.84
C VAL A 17 8.49 8.33 9.68
N PRO A 18 9.31 7.81 8.77
CA PRO A 18 9.74 8.56 7.59
C PRO A 18 8.56 8.93 6.69
N LEU A 19 8.69 10.03 5.97
CA LEU A 19 7.71 10.50 4.98
C LEU A 19 7.67 9.51 3.81
N VAL A 20 6.50 8.98 3.50
CA VAL A 20 6.28 8.20 2.28
C VAL A 20 5.35 8.96 1.36
N ARG A 21 5.72 9.09 0.09
CA ARG A 21 4.80 9.54 -0.96
C ARG A 21 4.74 8.51 -2.06
N ILE A 22 3.54 8.11 -2.45
CA ILE A 22 3.28 7.30 -3.64
C ILE A 22 2.34 8.13 -4.51
N GLU A 23 2.73 8.39 -5.75
CA GLU A 23 1.97 9.24 -6.66
C GLU A 23 1.78 8.54 -8.00
N ARG A 24 0.59 8.70 -8.57
CA ARG A 24 0.34 8.31 -9.94
C ARG A 24 0.85 9.41 -10.86
N VAL A 25 1.59 9.02 -11.89
CA VAL A 25 2.05 9.93 -12.95
C VAL A 25 0.83 10.54 -13.65
N GLU A 26 0.86 11.86 -13.84
CA GLU A 26 -0.22 12.60 -14.50
C GLU A 26 -0.45 12.09 -15.93
N GLY A 27 -1.72 12.01 -16.35
CA GLY A 27 -2.10 11.52 -17.68
C GLY A 27 -2.04 10.01 -17.88
N SER A 28 -1.57 9.23 -16.89
CA SER A 28 -1.60 7.77 -16.96
C SER A 28 -3.03 7.21 -16.92
N THR A 29 -3.23 6.01 -17.48
CA THR A 29 -4.55 5.36 -17.51
C THR A 29 -5.03 5.02 -16.11
N LEU A 30 -6.23 5.48 -15.78
CA LEU A 30 -6.88 5.22 -14.51
C LEU A 30 -7.50 3.81 -14.47
N SER A 31 -7.28 3.12 -13.35
CA SER A 31 -7.93 1.89 -12.95
C SER A 31 -8.76 2.14 -11.69
N GLU A 32 -10.08 2.20 -11.84
CA GLU A 32 -11.03 2.47 -10.74
C GLU A 32 -11.06 1.38 -9.66
N THR A 33 -10.49 0.21 -9.95
CA THR A 33 -10.39 -0.92 -9.02
C THR A 33 -9.12 -0.92 -8.17
N VAL A 34 -8.26 0.09 -8.32
CA VAL A 34 -7.00 0.23 -7.58
C VAL A 34 -7.01 1.55 -6.80
N PRO A 35 -6.75 1.57 -5.49
CA PRO A 35 -6.87 2.80 -4.69
C PRO A 35 -6.02 3.97 -5.19
N VAL A 36 -4.74 3.74 -5.51
CA VAL A 36 -3.85 4.75 -6.11
C VAL A 36 -4.09 4.97 -7.61
N GLY A 37 -5.01 4.21 -8.21
CA GLY A 37 -5.46 4.38 -9.58
C GLY A 37 -4.69 3.59 -10.63
N THR A 38 -3.61 2.88 -10.30
CA THR A 38 -2.90 2.00 -11.25
C THR A 38 -2.01 0.98 -10.54
N ARG A 39 -1.72 -0.14 -11.22
CA ARG A 39 -0.70 -1.12 -10.82
C ARG A 39 0.51 -1.15 -11.76
N ARG A 40 0.54 -0.29 -12.78
CA ARG A 40 1.69 -0.18 -13.69
C ARG A 40 2.81 0.55 -12.98
N SER A 41 3.99 -0.07 -12.90
CA SER A 41 5.17 0.52 -12.25
C SER A 41 5.58 1.84 -12.88
N ASP A 42 5.47 1.95 -14.21
CA ASP A 42 5.93 3.11 -14.97
C ASP A 42 4.99 4.31 -14.81
N ASP A 43 3.77 4.06 -14.33
CA ASP A 43 2.76 5.07 -14.03
C ASP A 43 2.79 5.49 -12.55
N LEU A 44 3.79 5.04 -11.78
CA LEU A 44 3.90 5.28 -10.34
C LEU A 44 5.28 5.81 -9.96
N THR A 45 5.29 6.83 -9.11
CA THR A 45 6.49 7.28 -8.40
C THR A 45 6.33 6.97 -6.91
N MET A 46 7.45 6.69 -6.25
CA MET A 46 7.48 6.52 -4.81
C MET A 46 8.74 7.15 -4.23
N THR A 47 8.58 7.81 -3.09
CA THR A 47 9.69 8.30 -2.28
C THR A 47 9.55 7.90 -0.82
N LEU A 48 10.69 7.68 -0.17
CA LEU A 48 10.82 7.52 1.28
C LEU A 48 11.84 8.55 1.78
N ASP A 49 11.43 9.49 2.61
CA ASP A 49 12.23 10.68 3.00
C ASP A 49 12.86 11.38 1.77
N GLY A 50 12.07 11.52 0.71
CA GLY A 50 12.51 12.12 -0.55
C GLY A 50 13.47 11.25 -1.39
N GLN A 51 13.90 10.09 -0.91
CA GLN A 51 14.70 9.15 -1.69
C GLN A 51 13.82 8.31 -2.60
N PRO A 52 14.15 8.17 -3.90
CA PRO A 52 13.35 7.40 -4.83
C PRO A 52 13.35 5.92 -4.46
N VAL A 53 12.16 5.32 -4.48
CA VAL A 53 11.94 3.90 -4.19
C VAL A 53 11.36 3.24 -5.43
N ARG A 54 11.94 2.10 -5.85
CA ARG A 54 11.41 1.35 -6.98
C ARG A 54 10.21 0.51 -6.53
N LEU A 55 9.04 0.81 -7.09
CA LEU A 55 7.83 -0.01 -7.00
C LEU A 55 7.77 -1.03 -8.14
N ALA A 56 7.44 -2.29 -7.81
CA ALA A 56 7.15 -3.33 -8.78
C ALA A 56 5.86 -4.09 -8.38
N PRO A 57 4.66 -3.49 -8.57
CA PRO A 57 3.41 -4.20 -8.38
C PRO A 57 3.29 -5.33 -9.43
N ALA A 58 2.88 -6.51 -9.01
CA ALA A 58 2.53 -7.58 -9.93
C ALA A 58 1.16 -7.33 -10.61
N GLY A 59 0.92 -8.03 -11.71
CA GLY A 59 -0.18 -7.73 -12.64
C GLY A 59 -1.62 -7.87 -12.12
N GLY A 60 -1.86 -8.53 -10.99
CA GLY A 60 -3.16 -8.51 -10.28
C GLY A 60 -4.35 -9.20 -10.97
N ARG A 61 -4.14 -10.23 -11.81
CA ARG A 61 -5.20 -10.80 -12.68
C ARG A 61 -5.53 -12.28 -12.52
N LEU A 62 -4.79 -13.04 -11.71
CA LEU A 62 -4.86 -14.52 -11.76
C LEU A 62 -5.06 -15.17 -10.39
N SER A 63 -4.25 -14.81 -9.42
CA SER A 63 -4.25 -15.42 -8.09
C SER A 63 -3.92 -14.37 -7.04
N ARG A 64 -4.16 -14.66 -5.76
CA ARG A 64 -3.75 -13.78 -4.64
C ARG A 64 -2.26 -13.38 -4.73
N ARG A 65 -1.41 -14.31 -5.20
CA ARG A 65 0.02 -14.07 -5.44
C ARG A 65 0.33 -13.06 -6.55
N SER A 66 -0.61 -12.86 -7.48
CA SER A 66 -0.49 -11.85 -8.54
C SER A 66 -0.75 -10.42 -8.06
N TYR A 67 -1.28 -10.23 -6.84
CA TYR A 67 -1.50 -8.92 -6.23
C TYR A 67 -0.32 -8.42 -5.40
N ARG A 68 0.79 -9.17 -5.33
CA ARG A 68 1.99 -8.75 -4.60
C ARG A 68 2.53 -7.42 -5.08
N ILE A 69 3.17 -6.69 -4.17
CA ILE A 69 3.98 -5.51 -4.49
C ILE A 69 5.38 -5.77 -3.97
N ASP A 70 6.35 -5.71 -4.87
CA ASP A 70 7.77 -5.81 -4.55
C ASP A 70 8.39 -4.40 -4.52
N ILE A 71 9.25 -4.14 -3.54
CA ILE A 71 9.99 -2.87 -3.37
C ILE A 71 11.46 -3.18 -3.13
N THR A 72 12.33 -2.31 -3.64
CA THR A 72 13.73 -2.26 -3.22
C THR A 72 14.05 -0.88 -2.67
N HIS A 73 14.55 -0.83 -1.43
CA HIS A 73 14.95 0.40 -0.77
C HIS A 73 16.16 0.15 0.14
N ALA A 74 17.17 1.03 0.07
CA ALA A 74 18.39 0.96 0.88
C ALA A 74 19.05 -0.44 0.94
N GLY A 75 19.05 -1.17 -0.18
CA GLY A 75 19.61 -2.52 -0.29
C GLY A 75 18.71 -3.67 0.22
N SER A 76 17.61 -3.37 0.91
CA SER A 76 16.63 -4.37 1.34
C SER A 76 15.51 -4.55 0.33
N ARG A 77 15.01 -5.79 0.23
CA ARG A 77 13.86 -6.16 -0.60
C ARG A 77 12.63 -6.32 0.28
N TYR A 78 11.61 -5.55 -0.02
CA TYR A 78 10.32 -5.62 0.66
C TYR A 78 9.30 -6.29 -0.25
N ARG A 79 8.37 -7.03 0.36
CA ARG A 79 7.20 -7.57 -0.33
C ARG A 79 5.97 -7.44 0.54
N LEU A 80 4.95 -6.79 -0.01
CA LEU A 80 3.57 -6.86 0.49
C LEU A 80 2.82 -7.91 -0.34
N GLN A 81 2.29 -8.93 0.30
CA GLN A 81 1.64 -10.06 -0.37
C GLN A 81 0.32 -10.39 0.34
N PRO A 82 -0.82 -10.35 -0.36
CA PRO A 82 -2.06 -10.92 0.15
C PRO A 82 -1.87 -12.36 0.61
N ASN A 83 -2.18 -12.63 1.87
CA ASN A 83 -2.06 -13.95 2.52
C ASN A 83 -3.41 -14.45 3.05
N SER A 84 -4.36 -13.54 3.30
CA SER A 84 -5.73 -13.85 3.69
C SER A 84 -6.72 -13.04 2.86
N PHE A 85 -8.00 -13.07 3.23
CA PHE A 85 -9.07 -12.36 2.52
C PHE A 85 -8.95 -10.84 2.67
N SER A 86 -8.70 -10.37 3.89
CA SER A 86 -8.57 -8.97 4.28
C SER A 86 -7.12 -8.56 4.63
N GLY A 87 -6.21 -9.53 4.72
CA GLY A 87 -4.84 -9.33 5.17
C GLY A 87 -3.79 -9.44 4.07
N SER A 88 -2.73 -8.66 4.25
CA SER A 88 -1.51 -8.75 3.46
C SER A 88 -0.30 -8.84 4.39
N ARG A 89 0.58 -9.81 4.14
CA ARG A 89 1.83 -9.96 4.88
C ARG A 89 2.91 -9.05 4.31
N LEU A 90 3.61 -8.33 5.19
CA LEU A 90 4.84 -7.61 4.87
C LEU A 90 6.05 -8.48 5.21
N THR A 91 7.00 -8.53 4.28
CA THR A 91 8.29 -9.19 4.49
C THR A 91 9.43 -8.25 4.09
N ARG A 92 10.58 -8.39 4.76
CA ARG A 92 11.86 -7.77 4.40
C ARG A 92 12.92 -8.85 4.27
N ASP A 93 13.56 -8.91 3.11
CA ASP A 93 14.59 -9.90 2.77
C ASP A 93 14.11 -11.34 3.03
N GLY A 94 12.81 -11.59 2.74
CA GLY A 94 12.14 -12.86 2.94
C GLY A 94 11.68 -13.15 4.38
N ARG A 95 12.05 -12.32 5.36
CA ARG A 95 11.62 -12.49 6.76
C ARG A 95 10.29 -11.77 7.00
N PRO A 96 9.31 -12.40 7.67
CA PRO A 96 8.06 -11.75 8.03
C PRO A 96 8.32 -10.62 9.03
N LEU A 97 7.65 -9.49 8.80
CA LEU A 97 7.65 -8.34 9.71
C LEU A 97 6.30 -8.16 10.40
N GLY A 98 5.22 -8.51 9.71
CA GLY A 98 3.87 -8.42 10.23
C GLY A 98 2.82 -8.59 9.15
N GLU A 99 1.56 -8.50 9.58
CA GLU A 99 0.39 -8.56 8.72
C GLU A 99 -0.38 -7.24 8.82
N LEU A 100 -0.79 -6.71 7.68
CA LEU A 100 -1.59 -5.49 7.59
C LEU A 100 -3.01 -5.85 7.21
N PHE A 101 -3.95 -5.23 7.92
CA PHE A 101 -5.37 -5.42 7.75
C PHE A 101 -6.04 -4.09 7.44
N TRP A 102 -6.96 -4.17 6.49
CA TRP A 102 -7.80 -3.06 6.08
C TRP A 102 -9.20 -3.63 5.89
N LEU A 103 -10.02 -3.49 6.93
CA LEU A 103 -11.39 -3.99 6.97
C LEU A 103 -12.26 -2.82 7.40
N ASP A 104 -13.23 -2.45 6.57
CA ASP A 104 -14.14 -1.34 6.81
C ASP A 104 -13.33 -0.06 7.18
N ASP A 105 -13.60 0.53 8.35
CA ASP A 105 -12.90 1.69 8.89
C ASP A 105 -11.65 1.35 9.72
N HIS A 106 -11.38 0.05 9.94
CA HIS A 106 -10.27 -0.40 10.77
C HIS A 106 -9.02 -0.65 9.94
N ARG A 107 -7.99 0.16 10.22
CA ARG A 107 -6.66 0.08 9.61
C ARG A 107 -5.64 -0.22 10.69
N PHE A 108 -5.10 -1.43 10.69
CA PHE A 108 -4.11 -1.83 11.70
C PHE A 108 -3.09 -2.81 11.14
N ALA A 109 -2.00 -2.96 11.89
CA ALA A 109 -0.96 -3.92 11.58
C ALA A 109 -0.68 -4.76 12.83
N GLU A 110 -0.56 -6.05 12.64
CA GLU A 110 -0.08 -6.99 13.63
C GLU A 110 1.39 -7.28 13.34
N TRP A 111 2.26 -6.74 14.19
CA TRP A 111 3.69 -6.83 14.03
C TRP A 111 4.27 -8.08 14.69
N GLU A 112 5.26 -8.70 14.07
CA GLU A 112 5.96 -9.85 14.63
C GLU A 112 6.76 -9.45 15.86
N GLN A 113 6.50 -10.08 17.02
CA GLN A 113 7.08 -9.69 18.31
C GLN A 113 8.62 -9.72 18.34
N ARG A 114 9.24 -10.54 17.48
CA ARG A 114 10.70 -10.71 17.41
C ARG A 114 11.32 -10.10 16.15
N ALA A 115 10.54 -9.37 15.35
CA ALA A 115 11.10 -8.68 14.20
C ALA A 115 11.90 -7.45 14.66
N ASP A 116 13.07 -7.26 14.06
CA ASP A 116 13.84 -6.02 14.13
C ASP A 116 13.15 -4.96 13.27
N LEU A 117 12.03 -4.43 13.79
CA LEU A 117 11.16 -3.47 13.12
C LEU A 117 11.79 -2.09 13.13
N ARG A 118 11.95 -1.54 11.93
CA ARG A 118 12.40 -0.17 11.69
C ARG A 118 11.19 0.72 11.45
N PRO A 119 11.26 2.03 11.78
CA PRO A 119 10.23 2.99 11.39
C PRO A 119 9.87 2.95 9.91
N SER A 120 10.87 2.75 9.03
CA SER A 120 10.68 2.59 7.59
C SER A 120 9.84 1.38 7.22
N ASP A 121 9.90 0.30 8.00
CA ASP A 121 9.11 -0.90 7.71
C ASP A 121 7.62 -0.65 7.91
N ALA A 122 7.27 -0.03 9.04
CA ALA A 122 5.89 0.37 9.33
C ALA A 122 5.40 1.39 8.29
N ALA A 123 6.24 2.37 7.95
CA ALA A 123 5.92 3.39 6.97
C ALA A 123 5.60 2.80 5.59
N LEU A 124 6.49 1.93 5.10
CA LEU A 124 6.28 1.21 3.84
C LEU A 124 5.02 0.35 3.90
N GLY A 125 4.82 -0.41 4.98
CA GLY A 125 3.65 -1.25 5.15
C GLY A 125 2.34 -0.48 4.99
N TYR A 126 2.16 0.58 5.78
CA TYR A 126 0.93 1.38 5.75
C TYR A 126 0.72 2.08 4.41
N ALA A 127 1.78 2.67 3.82
CA ALA A 127 1.66 3.37 2.55
C ALA A 127 1.30 2.42 1.38
N LEU A 128 1.88 1.21 1.37
CA LEU A 128 1.55 0.21 0.36
C LEU A 128 0.13 -0.32 0.50
N ALA A 129 -0.26 -0.64 1.73
CA ALA A 129 -1.62 -1.07 2.03
C ALA A 129 -2.63 0.01 1.62
N ALA A 130 -2.29 1.29 1.77
CA ALA A 130 -3.15 2.41 1.38
C ALA A 130 -3.25 2.58 -0.12
N SER A 131 -2.16 2.36 -0.83
CA SER A 131 -2.08 2.56 -2.27
C SER A 131 -2.73 1.42 -3.05
N PHE A 132 -2.65 0.20 -2.54
CA PHE A 132 -3.04 -1.02 -3.27
C PHE A 132 -4.13 -1.84 -2.60
N GLY A 133 -4.53 -1.49 -1.38
CA GLY A 133 -5.41 -2.29 -0.53
C GLY A 133 -4.67 -3.42 0.20
N THR A 134 -5.39 -4.11 1.08
CA THR A 134 -4.94 -5.37 1.71
C THR A 134 -5.82 -6.53 1.27
N GLY A 135 -5.27 -7.74 1.29
CA GLY A 135 -6.01 -8.92 0.88
C GLY A 135 -6.28 -8.99 -0.62
N ALA A 136 -7.26 -9.80 -1.00
CA ALA A 136 -7.65 -10.03 -2.40
C ALA A 136 -9.05 -9.51 -2.71
N GLN A 137 -9.65 -8.73 -1.81
CA GLN A 137 -10.90 -8.07 -2.06
C GLN A 137 -10.68 -6.93 -3.06
N PRO A 138 -11.53 -6.81 -4.09
CA PRO A 138 -11.49 -5.64 -4.95
C PRO A 138 -11.94 -4.42 -4.12
N PHE A 139 -11.14 -3.36 -4.13
CA PHE A 139 -11.29 -2.18 -3.26
C PHE A 139 -12.59 -1.37 -3.50
N TRP A 140 -13.22 -1.52 -4.66
CA TRP A 140 -14.51 -0.89 -5.00
C TRP A 140 -15.68 -1.25 -4.05
N MET A 141 -15.57 -2.32 -3.26
CA MET A 141 -16.55 -2.65 -2.21
C MET A 141 -16.39 -1.77 -0.96
N THR A 142 -15.22 -1.17 -0.74
CA THR A 142 -14.93 -0.32 0.43
C THR A 142 -14.98 1.18 0.07
N ALA A 143 -14.79 1.53 -1.20
CA ALA A 143 -14.82 2.92 -1.68
C ALA A 143 -16.23 3.53 -1.77
N LEU A 144 -17.27 2.69 -1.90
CA LEU A 144 -18.66 3.17 -1.97
C LEU A 144 -19.12 3.84 -0.66
N ASP A 145 -18.58 3.46 0.49
CA ASP A 145 -18.95 4.11 1.77
C ASP A 145 -18.32 5.50 1.95
N LEU A 146 -17.15 5.76 1.34
CA LEU A 146 -16.50 7.07 1.44
C LEU A 146 -17.14 8.12 0.51
N VAL A 147 -17.70 7.71 -0.62
CA VAL A 147 -18.47 8.61 -1.52
C VAL A 147 -19.88 8.83 -0.98
N ALA A 148 -20.50 7.85 -0.34
CA ALA A 148 -21.81 8.01 0.30
C ALA A 148 -21.79 9.00 1.49
N ALA A 149 -20.66 9.14 2.19
CA ALA A 149 -20.48 10.11 3.26
C ALA A 149 -20.19 11.56 2.78
N GLY A 150 -19.98 11.77 1.47
CA GLY A 150 -19.52 13.03 0.90
C GLY A 150 -20.53 13.81 0.05
N THR A 151 -21.81 13.42 0.03
CA THR A 151 -22.85 14.21 -0.68
C THR A 151 -23.60 15.08 0.31
N PRO A 152 -23.41 16.41 0.33
CA PRO A 152 -24.37 17.30 0.98
C PRO A 152 -25.68 17.21 0.20
N GLY A 153 -26.77 16.91 0.91
CA GLY A 153 -28.11 17.25 0.43
C GLY A 153 -28.36 18.75 0.44
#